data_AF-A0A7C4WBW1-F1
#
_entry.id   AF-A0A7C4WBW1-F1
#
_cell.length_a   1.000
_cell.length_b   1.000
_cell.length_c   1.000
_cell.angle_alpha   90.00
_cell.angle_beta   90.00
_cell.angle_gamma   90.00
#
_symmetry.space_group_name_H-M   'P 1'
#
loop_
_entity.id
_entity.type
_entity.pdbx_description
1 polymer ?
#
loop_
_entity_poly.entity_id
_entity_poly.type
_entity_poly.pdbx_seq_one_letter_code
_entity_poly.pdbx_strand_id
1 'polypeptide(L)'
;MPSQERILIQHPVTAQRIQGGVLVVQGVGAASFEQTLVVEILDDEGNLVSALAITLDALDPGRPAPFVVEIPYGRSQSGPGRVVVRDPSPAFEGDFHRASVEIWLGP
;
A
#
# COMPACT_ATOMS: atom_id res chain seq x y z
N MET A 1 22.55 -4.04 9.55
CA MET A 1 21.74 -5.19 9.09
C MET A 1 20.84 -4.68 7.99
N PRO A 2 20.82 -5.26 6.78
CA PRO A 2 19.89 -4.81 5.75
C PRO A 2 18.46 -4.96 6.29
N SER A 3 17.65 -3.91 6.17
CA SER A 3 16.25 -3.91 6.57
C SER A 3 15.53 -4.96 5.73
N GLN A 4 15.25 -6.12 6.33
CA GLN A 4 14.42 -7.14 5.70
C GLN A 4 13.09 -6.48 5.32
N GLU A 5 12.70 -6.55 4.06
CA GLU A 5 11.41 -6.05 3.59
C GLU A 5 10.30 -6.80 4.34
N ARG A 6 9.48 -6.05 5.08
CA ARG A 6 8.44 -6.61 5.98
C ARG A 6 7.03 -6.46 5.42
N ILE A 7 6.91 -5.99 4.19
CA ILE A 7 5.64 -5.74 3.52
C ILE A 7 5.67 -6.44 2.17
N LEU A 8 4.65 -7.24 1.89
CA LEU A 8 4.45 -7.92 0.63
C LEU A 8 3.04 -7.64 0.13
N ILE A 9 2.94 -7.05 -1.06
CA ILE A 9 1.65 -6.87 -1.76
C ILE A 9 1.41 -8.13 -2.60
N GLN A 10 0.27 -8.78 -2.37
CA GLN A 10 -0.17 -9.97 -3.11
C GLN A 10 -1.21 -9.61 -4.17
N HIS A 11 -2.08 -8.65 -3.87
CA HIS A 11 -2.99 -8.03 -4.81
C HIS A 11 -3.00 -6.49 -4.61
N PRO A 12 -3.05 -5.70 -5.69
CA PRO A 12 -3.06 -6.10 -7.08
C PRO A 12 -1.70 -6.65 -7.55
N VAL A 13 -1.69 -7.36 -8.69
CA VAL A 13 -0.46 -7.79 -9.37
C VAL A 13 0.00 -6.75 -10.39
N THR A 14 1.27 -6.81 -10.79
CA THR A 14 1.85 -5.86 -11.75
C THR A 14 1.02 -5.78 -13.04
N ALA A 15 0.79 -4.55 -13.51
CA ALA A 15 0.01 -4.21 -14.69
C ALA A 15 -1.48 -4.63 -14.64
N GLN A 16 -1.99 -5.04 -13.47
CA GLN A 16 -3.41 -5.32 -13.31
C GLN A 16 -4.26 -4.08 -13.60
N ARG A 17 -5.33 -4.26 -14.37
CA ARG A 17 -6.31 -3.22 -14.67
C ARG A 17 -7.34 -3.13 -13.56
N ILE A 18 -7.56 -1.93 -13.05
CA ILE A 18 -8.49 -1.60 -11.97
C ILE A 18 -9.47 -0.56 -12.51
N GLN A 19 -10.75 -0.73 -12.23
CA GLN A 19 -11.84 0.10 -12.75
C GLN A 19 -12.94 0.23 -11.69
N GLY A 20 -13.79 1.26 -11.82
CA GLY A 20 -14.94 1.47 -10.95
C GLY A 20 -14.62 2.24 -9.66
N GLY A 21 -13.48 2.94 -9.62
CA GLY A 21 -13.12 3.85 -8.53
C GLY A 21 -12.84 3.21 -7.16
N VAL A 22 -12.68 1.89 -7.08
CA VAL A 22 -12.30 1.18 -5.85
C VAL A 22 -11.18 0.19 -6.16
N LEU A 23 -10.09 0.28 -5.39
CA LEU A 23 -8.97 -0.65 -5.44
C LEU A 23 -8.96 -1.53 -4.19
N VAL A 24 -8.97 -2.85 -4.38
CA VAL A 24 -8.70 -3.81 -3.29
C VAL A 24 -7.20 -4.08 -3.23
N VAL A 25 -6.59 -3.83 -2.08
CA VAL A 25 -5.18 -4.15 -1.81
C VAL A 25 -5.12 -5.24 -0.75
N GLN A 26 -4.36 -6.30 -1.03
CA GLN A 26 -4.17 -7.44 -0.16
C GLN A 26 -2.71 -7.78 -0.05
N GLY A 27 -2.29 -8.20 1.14
CA GLY A 27 -0.91 -8.56 1.36
C GLY A 27 -0.64 -9.04 2.77
N VAL A 28 0.65 -9.11 3.09
CA VAL A 28 1.15 -9.39 4.43
C VAL A 28 2.12 -8.30 4.80
N GLY A 29 1.97 -7.71 5.97
CA GLY A 29 2.82 -6.62 6.42
C GLY A 29 3.14 -6.74 7.90
N ALA A 30 4.28 -6.21 8.33
CA ALA A 30 4.55 -5.96 9.74
C ALA A 30 4.74 -4.46 9.94
N ALA A 31 3.92 -3.87 10.80
CA ALA A 31 4.01 -2.48 11.18
C ALA A 31 4.76 -2.32 12.49
N SER A 32 5.67 -1.35 12.54
CA SER A 32 6.54 -1.08 13.68
C SER A 32 5.96 -0.05 14.65
N PHE A 33 5.00 0.75 14.18
CA PHE A 33 4.36 1.82 14.95
C PHE A 33 2.84 1.66 14.95
N GLU A 34 2.23 1.56 16.13
CA GLU A 34 0.77 1.43 16.35
C GLU A 34 0.09 0.36 15.47
N GLN A 35 0.85 -0.65 15.05
CA GLN A 35 0.42 -1.66 14.08
C GLN A 35 -0.19 -1.05 12.79
N THR A 36 0.17 0.18 12.44
CA THR A 36 -0.42 0.91 11.33
C THR A 36 0.46 0.84 10.08
N LEU A 37 -0.15 0.55 8.93
CA LEU A 37 0.43 0.75 7.60
C LEU A 37 -0.33 1.84 6.87
N VAL A 38 0.35 2.53 5.97
CA VAL A 38 -0.29 3.48 5.05
C VAL A 38 -0.25 2.89 3.65
N VAL A 39 -1.42 2.83 3.03
CA VAL A 39 -1.57 2.42 1.63
C VAL A 39 -1.89 3.65 0.79
N GLU A 40 -1.13 3.86 -0.26
CA GLU A 40 -1.21 5.02 -1.14
C GLU A 40 -1.42 4.55 -2.59
N ILE A 41 -2.23 5.30 -3.31
CA ILE A 41 -2.41 5.17 -4.75
C ILE A 41 -1.79 6.42 -5.37
N LEU A 42 -0.83 6.22 -6.26
CA LEU A 42 -0.15 7.28 -7.01
C LEU A 42 -0.53 7.19 -8.49
N ASP A 43 -0.56 8.34 -9.16
CA ASP A 43 -0.67 8.41 -10.61
C ASP A 43 0.69 8.17 -11.30
N ASP A 44 0.71 8.31 -12.63
CA ASP A 44 1.90 8.14 -13.46
C ASP A 44 2.97 9.23 -13.25
N GLU A 45 2.60 10.38 -12.72
CA GLU A 45 3.52 11.46 -12.33
C GLU A 45 4.03 11.29 -10.89
N GLY A 46 3.49 10.32 -10.15
CA GLY A 46 3.81 10.08 -8.75
C GLY A 46 3.02 10.95 -7.77
N ASN A 47 1.98 11.66 -8.24
CA ASN A 47 1.10 12.43 -7.36
C ASN A 47 0.17 11.49 -6.59
N LEU A 48 -0.15 11.87 -5.36
CA LEU A 48 -1.09 11.12 -4.53
C LEU A 48 -2.52 11.26 -5.06
N VAL A 49 -3.11 10.13 -5.48
CA VAL A 49 -4.52 10.02 -5.88
C VAL A 49 -5.40 9.74 -4.67
N SER A 50 -4.97 8.84 -3.79
CA SER A 50 -5.71 8.46 -2.58
C SER A 50 -4.76 7.82 -1.57
N ALA A 51 -5.09 7.92 -0.28
CA ALA A 51 -4.37 7.27 0.80
C ALA A 51 -5.33 6.75 1.86
N LEU A 52 -4.97 5.63 2.48
CA LEU A 52 -5.68 5.08 3.61
C LEU A 52 -4.71 4.47 4.62
N ALA A 53 -4.84 4.86 5.88
CA ALA A 53 -4.16 4.21 6.99
C ALA A 53 -4.96 2.99 7.44
N ILE A 54 -4.29 1.86 7.65
CA ILE A 54 -4.89 0.61 8.11
C ILE A 54 -4.16 0.11 9.36
N THR A 55 -4.92 -0.39 10.32
CA THR A 55 -4.37 -1.08 11.48
C THR A 55 -4.34 -2.58 11.20
N LEU A 56 -3.17 -3.19 11.37
CA LEU A 56 -2.98 -4.64 11.25
C LEU A 56 -3.50 -5.33 12.51
N ASP A 57 -4.30 -6.37 12.32
CA ASP A 57 -4.68 -7.29 13.38
C ASP A 57 -3.58 -8.33 13.59
N ALA A 58 -2.49 -7.92 14.25
CA ALA A 58 -1.38 -8.79 14.60
C ALA A 58 -1.44 -9.13 16.10
N LEU A 59 -1.26 -10.42 16.43
CA LEU A 59 -1.26 -10.89 17.83
C LEU A 59 -0.19 -10.20 18.68
N ASP A 60 0.97 -9.91 18.10
CA ASP A 60 2.06 -9.14 18.72
C ASP A 60 2.51 -7.99 17.79
N PRO A 61 2.89 -6.83 18.34
CA PRO A 61 3.47 -5.73 17.56
C PRO A 61 4.73 -6.15 16.77
N GLY A 62 4.85 -5.69 15.53
CA GLY A 62 6.00 -5.98 14.66
C GLY A 62 6.02 -7.40 14.08
N ARG A 63 5.01 -8.24 14.34
CA ARG A 63 4.81 -9.52 13.62
C ARG A 63 4.11 -9.27 12.29
N PRO A 64 4.47 -10.01 11.23
CA PRO A 64 3.72 -9.99 9.99
C PRO A 64 2.29 -10.50 10.19
N ALA A 65 1.31 -9.73 9.71
CA ALA A 65 -0.10 -10.08 9.67
C ALA A 65 -0.67 -9.81 8.27
N PRO A 66 -1.68 -10.58 7.83
CA PRO A 66 -2.38 -10.31 6.59
C PRO A 66 -3.16 -8.99 6.69
N PHE A 67 -3.30 -8.31 5.56
CA PHE A 67 -4.19 -7.16 5.43
C PHE A 67 -5.00 -7.25 4.14
N VAL A 68 -6.22 -6.74 4.21
CA VAL A 68 -7.12 -6.56 3.06
C VAL A 68 -7.81 -5.22 3.26
N VAL A 69 -7.74 -4.36 2.26
CA VAL A 69 -8.32 -3.02 2.33
C VAL A 69 -8.91 -2.61 1.00
N GLU A 70 -10.03 -1.91 1.04
CA GLU A 70 -10.66 -1.24 -0.09
C GLU A 70 -10.35 0.25 -0.04
N ILE A 71 -9.77 0.78 -1.11
CA ILE A 71 -9.35 2.17 -1.19
C ILE A 71 -10.10 2.81 -2.35
N PRO A 72 -11.04 3.73 -2.08
CA PRO A 72 -11.67 4.50 -3.13
C PRO A 72 -10.62 5.41 -3.78
N TYR A 73 -10.65 5.49 -5.10
CA TYR A 73 -9.79 6.36 -5.88
C TYR A 73 -10.60 7.08 -6.96
N GLY A 74 -10.24 8.33 -7.23
CA GLY A 74 -10.84 9.11 -8.30
C GLY A 74 -9.90 9.19 -9.50
N ARG A 75 -10.34 8.70 -10.66
CA ARG A 75 -9.60 8.94 -11.91
C ARG A 75 -10.53 9.23 -13.07
N SER A 76 -10.26 10.33 -13.78
CA SER A 76 -11.08 10.75 -14.93
C SER A 76 -10.67 10.09 -16.24
N GLN A 77 -9.45 9.55 -16.32
CA GLN A 77 -8.89 8.94 -17.54
C GLN A 77 -8.13 7.66 -17.18
N SER A 78 -8.10 6.68 -18.08
CA SER A 78 -7.30 5.46 -17.87
C SER A 78 -5.81 5.71 -18.11
N GLY A 79 -4.94 5.02 -17.37
CA GLY A 79 -3.49 5.18 -17.49
C GLY A 79 -2.69 4.36 -16.47
N PRO A 80 -1.36 4.57 -16.36
CA PRO A 80 -0.54 3.94 -15.33
C PRO A 80 -0.88 4.49 -13.93
N GLY A 81 -0.57 3.71 -12.90
CA GLY A 81 -0.61 4.11 -11.50
C GLY A 81 0.26 3.20 -10.67
N ARG A 82 0.42 3.52 -9.39
CA ARG A 82 1.24 2.73 -8.47
C ARG A 82 0.54 2.61 -7.13
N VAL A 83 0.51 1.39 -6.59
CA VAL A 83 0.14 1.16 -5.19
C VAL A 83 1.41 1.12 -4.37
N VAL A 84 1.41 1.84 -3.26
CA VAL A 84 2.52 1.85 -2.30
C VAL A 84 1.95 1.45 -0.94
N VAL A 85 2.61 0.52 -0.25
CA VAL A 85 2.30 0.20 1.14
C VAL A 85 3.55 0.48 1.96
N ARG A 86 3.44 1.34 2.96
CA ARG A 86 4.57 1.79 3.79
C ARG A 86 4.26 1.79 5.28
N ASP A 87 5.29 1.58 6.09
CA ASP A 87 5.25 1.76 7.55
C ASP A 87 5.54 3.23 7.90
N PRO A 88 4.61 3.98 8.52
CA PRO A 88 4.77 5.41 8.82
C PRO A 88 5.64 5.71 10.06
N SER A 89 6.43 4.75 10.55
CA SER A 89 7.20 4.87 11.80
C SER A 89 8.01 6.18 11.90
N PRO A 90 7.70 7.08 12.87
CA PRO A 90 8.43 8.34 13.06
C PRO A 90 9.82 8.14 13.69
N ALA A 91 10.11 6.94 14.21
CA ALA A 91 11.39 6.60 14.82
C ALA A 91 12.54 6.54 13.81
N PHE A 92 12.21 6.48 12.52
CA PHE A 92 13.16 6.46 11.43
C PHE A 92 12.76 7.56 10.45
N GLU A 93 13.67 8.49 10.13
CA GLU A 93 13.44 9.60 9.17
C GLU A 93 13.34 9.09 7.70
N GLY A 94 12.64 7.98 7.45
CA GLY A 94 12.46 7.39 6.12
C GLY A 94 11.46 6.23 6.10
N ASP A 95 10.99 5.87 4.89
CA ASP A 95 10.13 4.71 4.65
C ASP A 95 10.96 3.41 4.71
N PHE A 96 11.32 2.95 5.92
CA PHE A 96 12.20 1.78 6.10
C PHE A 96 11.59 0.44 5.65
N HIS A 97 10.27 0.40 5.51
CA HIS A 97 9.54 -0.73 4.96
C HIS A 97 8.52 -0.19 3.95
N ARG A 98 8.79 -0.42 2.67
CA ARG A 98 7.94 0.01 1.56
C ARG A 98 7.88 -1.08 0.51
N ALA A 99 6.68 -1.50 0.17
CA ALA A 99 6.41 -2.31 -1.02
C ALA A 99 5.66 -1.46 -2.04
N SER A 100 5.84 -1.75 -3.33
CA SER A 100 5.03 -1.11 -4.37
C SER A 100 4.76 -2.03 -5.55
N VAL A 101 3.61 -1.80 -6.20
CA VAL A 101 3.23 -2.50 -7.43
C VAL A 101 2.67 -1.52 -8.44
N GLU A 102 3.08 -1.67 -9.69
CA GLU A 102 2.58 -0.86 -10.81
C GLU A 102 1.28 -1.44 -11.33
N ILE A 103 0.29 -0.59 -11.55
CA ILE A 103 -1.05 -0.98 -11.97
C ILE A 103 -1.56 -0.07 -13.09
N TRP A 104 -2.70 -0.43 -13.66
CA TRP A 104 -3.40 0.40 -14.63
C TRP A 104 -4.75 0.84 -14.05
N LEU A 105 -4.87 2.11 -13.69
CA LEU A 105 -6.11 2.66 -13.12
C LEU A 105 -7.00 3.16 -14.26
N GLY A 106 -8.26 2.78 -14.26
CA GLY A 106 -9.33 3.37 -15.06
C GLY A 106 -10.36 4.08 -14.18
N PRO A 107 -11.27 4.85 -14.78
CA PRO A 107 -12.45 5.37 -14.08
C PRO A 107 -13.27 4.25 -13.44
#